data_AF-A0AAW1Q030-F1
#
_entry.id   AF-A0AAW1Q030-F1
#
_cell.length_a   1.000
_cell.length_b   1.000
_cell.length_c   1.000
_cell.angle_alpha   90.00
_cell.angle_beta   90.00
_cell.angle_gamma   90.00
#
_symmetry.space_group_name_H-M   'P 1'
#
loop_
_entity.id
_entity.type
_entity.pdbx_description
1 polymer ?
#
loop_
_entity_poly.entity_id
_entity_poly.type
_entity_poly.pdbx_seq_one_letter_code
_entity_poly.pdbx_strand_id
1 'polypeptide(L)'
;MAYKYSLLLAVLLLLASASKTFADEEVDVEVEDDEYADEERAFLLVRKFIDAKDVVQNSNVSVVIELYNAGKSAATDVKVVDAAWPAGQFDVAGGSTSESYSKVASGSTVRFQYSVIPRKAPLFLEAPPATVTYRAESEGQEKQTAVSSTPSVIVLTPLQQYQRNALRVGEYLTAGYMRTGQQWLRLALGTGGVTSLLFANWLYSTVTEARKRHKHEKALKDLMKDQ
;
A
#
# COMPACT_ATOMS: atom_id res chain seq x y z
N MET A 1 57.33 11.02 -46.81
CA MET A 1 55.85 11.01 -46.68
C MET A 1 55.36 12.21 -45.86
N ALA A 2 55.72 13.45 -46.24
CA ALA A 2 55.38 14.65 -45.46
C ALA A 2 54.36 15.59 -46.15
N TYR A 3 54.07 15.39 -47.44
CA TYR A 3 53.20 16.27 -48.21
C TYR A 3 51.72 15.89 -48.22
N LYS A 4 51.34 14.69 -47.74
CA LYS A 4 49.93 14.26 -47.71
C LYS A 4 49.13 14.84 -46.53
N TYR A 5 49.78 15.22 -45.44
CA TYR A 5 49.10 15.78 -44.26
C TYR A 5 48.97 17.31 -44.31
N SER A 6 49.78 17.99 -45.11
CA SER A 6 49.68 19.46 -45.30
C SER A 6 48.44 19.87 -46.10
N LEU A 7 47.98 19.00 -47.01
CA LEU A 7 46.82 19.28 -47.87
C LEU A 7 45.50 19.03 -47.11
N LEU A 8 45.49 18.06 -46.19
CA LEU A 8 44.38 17.80 -45.27
C LEU A 8 44.18 18.92 -44.25
N LEU A 9 45.25 19.55 -43.75
CA LEU A 9 45.16 20.65 -42.79
C LEU A 9 44.62 21.95 -43.43
N ALA A 10 44.96 22.21 -44.70
CA ALA A 10 44.46 23.37 -45.43
C ALA A 10 42.97 23.27 -45.79
N VAL A 11 42.46 22.06 -46.08
CA VAL A 11 41.03 21.83 -46.34
C VAL A 11 40.19 21.98 -45.07
N LEU A 12 40.73 21.60 -43.91
CA LEU A 12 40.06 21.76 -42.61
C LEU A 12 39.96 23.24 -42.17
N LEU A 13 40.94 24.07 -42.51
CA LEU A 13 40.92 25.51 -42.24
C LEU A 13 40.01 26.31 -43.21
N LEU A 14 39.79 25.81 -44.42
CA LEU A 14 38.82 26.40 -45.37
C LEU A 14 37.36 26.05 -45.05
N LEU A 15 37.11 24.94 -44.36
CA LEU A 15 35.77 24.60 -43.85
C LEU A 15 35.37 25.40 -42.60
N ALA A 16 36.34 25.97 -41.88
CA ALA A 16 36.08 26.81 -40.71
C ALA A 16 35.74 28.28 -41.06
N SER A 17 35.94 28.71 -42.32
CA SER A 17 35.62 30.07 -42.77
C SER A 17 34.33 30.19 -43.58
N ALA A 18 33.60 29.07 -43.76
CA ALA A 18 32.32 29.02 -44.49
C ALA A 18 31.07 28.98 -43.60
N SER A 19 31.20 28.98 -42.27
CA SER A 19 30.06 29.25 -41.37
C SER A 19 29.81 30.76 -41.31
N LYS A 20 29.38 31.33 -42.43
CA LYS A 20 28.70 32.63 -42.43
C LYS A 20 27.40 32.46 -41.65
N THR A 21 27.38 33.11 -40.49
CA THR A 21 26.30 34.01 -40.07
C THR A 21 24.91 33.55 -40.48
N PHE A 22 24.38 32.57 -39.75
CA PHE A 22 22.95 32.66 -39.46
C PHE A 22 22.85 33.82 -38.47
N ALA A 23 22.33 34.94 -38.95
CA ALA A 23 21.94 36.04 -38.10
C ALA A 23 21.02 35.44 -37.03
N ASP A 24 21.46 35.50 -35.78
CA ASP A 24 20.56 35.45 -34.64
C ASP A 24 19.61 36.61 -34.85
N GLU A 25 18.42 36.31 -35.34
CA GLU A 25 17.28 37.14 -35.04
C GLU A 25 17.10 36.93 -33.54
N GLU A 26 17.71 37.82 -32.74
CA GLU A 26 17.30 38.08 -31.36
C GLU A 26 15.82 38.45 -31.45
N VAL A 27 14.99 37.42 -31.54
CA VAL A 27 13.69 37.48 -30.91
C VAL A 27 14.06 37.66 -29.45
N ASP A 28 14.09 38.92 -29.00
CA ASP A 28 13.77 39.28 -27.64
C ASP A 28 12.42 38.63 -27.35
N VAL A 29 12.46 37.34 -27.05
CA VAL A 29 11.52 36.77 -26.12
C VAL A 29 11.93 37.50 -24.86
N GLU A 30 11.24 38.61 -24.61
CA GLU A 30 10.91 39.01 -23.26
C GLU A 30 10.37 37.73 -22.64
N VAL A 31 11.28 36.95 -22.03
CA VAL A 31 10.95 36.12 -20.91
C VAL A 31 10.50 37.20 -19.95
N GLU A 32 9.20 37.50 -19.97
CA GLU A 32 8.52 37.96 -18.79
C GLU A 32 8.99 36.95 -17.76
N ASP A 33 10.00 37.33 -16.98
CA ASP A 33 10.29 36.73 -15.71
C ASP A 33 9.02 37.04 -14.95
N ASP A 34 7.98 36.22 -15.16
CA ASP A 34 6.77 36.21 -14.40
C ASP A 34 7.26 35.91 -13.00
N GLU A 35 7.38 37.03 -12.30
CA GLU A 35 7.82 37.19 -10.96
C GLU A 35 7.14 36.09 -10.17
N TYR A 36 7.85 34.99 -9.87
CA TYR A 36 7.56 34.15 -8.71
C TYR A 36 7.86 34.96 -7.44
N ALA A 37 7.46 36.25 -7.42
CA ALA A 37 7.17 36.96 -6.21
C ALA A 37 6.31 36.02 -5.39
N ASP A 38 6.66 35.96 -4.12
CA ASP A 38 5.87 35.36 -3.08
C ASP A 38 4.50 36.04 -3.04
N GLU A 39 3.63 35.72 -4.00
CA GLU A 39 2.23 36.00 -3.87
C GLU A 39 1.84 35.33 -2.57
N GLU A 40 1.30 36.11 -1.64
CA GLU A 40 0.68 35.66 -0.41
C GLU A 40 -0.56 34.81 -0.75
N ARG A 41 -0.32 33.65 -1.37
CA ARG A 41 -1.32 32.72 -1.86
C ARG A 41 -1.47 31.58 -0.87
N ALA A 42 -2.72 31.18 -0.66
CA ALA A 42 -3.02 29.97 0.05
C ALA A 42 -2.78 28.79 -0.89
N PHE A 43 -2.31 27.66 -0.35
CA PHE A 43 -2.15 26.44 -1.14
C PHE A 43 -2.44 25.23 -0.27
N LEU A 44 -3.59 24.59 -0.52
CA LEU A 44 -4.04 23.44 0.26
C LEU A 44 -3.60 22.12 -0.38
N LEU A 45 -2.77 21.37 0.35
CA LEU A 45 -2.49 19.97 0.08
C LEU A 45 -3.57 19.10 0.72
N VAL A 46 -4.24 18.29 -0.10
CA VAL A 46 -5.36 17.46 0.34
C VAL A 46 -4.95 15.99 0.32
N ARG A 47 -4.81 15.39 1.51
CA ARG A 47 -4.47 13.98 1.68
C ARG A 47 -5.70 13.20 2.12
N LYS A 48 -6.13 12.23 1.31
CA LYS A 48 -7.20 11.29 1.66
C LYS A 48 -6.62 9.90 1.87
N PHE A 49 -6.95 9.28 3.00
CA PHE A 49 -6.56 7.91 3.32
C PHE A 49 -7.64 7.20 4.14
N ILE A 50 -7.52 5.88 4.21
CA ILE A 50 -8.42 5.03 4.99
C ILE A 50 -7.69 4.64 6.27
N ASP A 51 -8.25 5.02 7.42
CA ASP A 51 -7.69 4.73 8.74
C ASP A 51 -8.17 3.36 9.22
N ALA A 52 -7.70 2.32 8.53
CA ALA A 52 -7.97 0.93 8.87
C ALA A 52 -6.84 0.02 8.40
N LYS A 53 -6.43 -0.91 9.26
CA LYS A 53 -5.42 -1.93 8.90
C LYS A 53 -5.97 -2.94 7.88
N ASP A 54 -7.21 -3.36 8.10
CA ASP A 54 -7.93 -4.34 7.31
C ASP A 54 -9.33 -3.78 7.05
N VAL A 55 -9.70 -3.60 5.78
CA VAL A 55 -11.06 -3.20 5.40
C VAL A 55 -11.89 -4.47 5.23
N VAL A 56 -12.96 -4.60 6.01
CA VAL A 56 -13.78 -5.82 6.08
C VAL A 56 -15.20 -5.50 5.66
N GLN A 57 -15.77 -6.36 4.84
CA GLN A 57 -17.16 -6.30 4.42
C GLN A 57 -18.11 -6.16 5.63
N ASN A 58 -19.07 -5.26 5.52
CA ASN A 58 -20.08 -4.94 6.54
C ASN A 58 -19.53 -4.41 7.87
N SER A 59 -18.30 -3.90 7.89
CA SER A 59 -17.69 -3.25 9.06
C SER A 59 -17.51 -1.75 8.82
N ASN A 60 -17.62 -0.94 9.87
CA ASN A 60 -17.38 0.50 9.77
C ASN A 60 -15.89 0.76 9.51
N VAL A 61 -15.62 1.61 8.52
CA VAL A 61 -14.27 2.02 8.12
C VAL A 61 -14.20 3.54 8.14
N SER A 62 -13.18 4.08 8.79
CA SER A 62 -12.95 5.52 8.87
C SER A 62 -12.19 6.02 7.65
N VAL A 63 -12.77 7.00 6.96
CA VAL A 63 -12.12 7.75 5.89
C VAL A 63 -11.67 9.08 6.47
N VAL A 64 -10.41 9.43 6.22
CA VAL A 64 -9.78 10.64 6.76
C VAL A 64 -9.31 11.50 5.61
N ILE A 65 -9.68 12.78 5.66
CA ILE A 65 -9.21 13.82 4.74
C ILE A 65 -8.47 14.86 5.58
N GLU A 66 -7.20 15.05 5.28
CA GLU A 66 -6.37 16.09 5.88
C GLU A 66 -6.10 17.19 4.87
N LEU A 67 -6.23 18.42 5.32
CA LEU A 67 -5.96 19.61 4.54
C LEU A 67 -4.82 20.35 5.22
N TYR A 68 -3.68 20.41 4.56
CA TYR A 68 -2.51 21.16 5.03
C TYR A 68 -2.32 22.40 4.16
N ASN A 69 -2.23 23.57 4.78
CA ASN A 69 -1.94 24.79 4.06
C ASN A 69 -0.42 24.99 3.93
N ALA A 70 0.11 24.65 2.76
CA ALA A 70 1.50 24.85 2.38
C ALA A 70 1.76 26.25 1.76
N GLY A 71 0.73 27.08 1.62
CA GLY A 71 0.83 28.46 1.13
C GLY A 71 1.34 29.43 2.18
N LYS A 72 1.65 30.66 1.75
CA LYS A 72 2.16 31.74 2.61
C LYS A 72 1.05 32.58 3.26
N SER A 73 -0.18 32.50 2.75
CA SER A 73 -1.37 33.11 3.35
C SER A 73 -2.39 32.08 3.83
N ALA A 74 -3.38 32.52 4.62
CA ALA A 74 -4.45 31.65 5.09
C ALA A 74 -5.45 31.34 3.98
N ALA A 75 -5.99 30.11 4.00
CA ALA A 75 -7.13 29.74 3.17
C ALA A 75 -8.43 30.06 3.92
N THR A 76 -9.36 30.73 3.27
CA THR A 76 -10.70 31.06 3.78
C THR A 76 -11.79 30.38 2.96
N ASP A 77 -13.00 30.31 3.51
CA ASP A 77 -14.17 29.68 2.87
C ASP A 77 -13.88 28.25 2.38
N VAL A 78 -13.15 27.48 3.18
CA VAL A 78 -12.71 26.13 2.80
C VAL A 78 -13.89 25.19 2.90
N LYS A 79 -14.25 24.54 1.78
CA LYS A 79 -15.32 23.55 1.72
C LYS A 79 -14.80 22.25 1.13
N VAL A 80 -14.95 21.17 1.88
CA VAL A 80 -14.58 19.80 1.52
C VAL A 80 -15.84 19.05 1.10
N VAL A 81 -15.80 18.34 -0.03
CA VAL A 81 -16.91 17.50 -0.50
C VAL A 81 -16.38 16.17 -1.02
N ASP A 82 -16.87 15.07 -0.44
CA ASP A 82 -16.51 13.69 -0.79
C ASP A 82 -17.76 12.82 -1.06
N ALA A 83 -18.56 13.24 -2.04
CA ALA A 83 -19.89 12.68 -2.31
C ALA A 83 -19.91 11.55 -3.36
N ALA A 84 -18.75 11.07 -3.81
CA ALA A 84 -18.65 10.22 -5.00
C ALA A 84 -18.67 8.71 -4.72
N TRP A 85 -19.07 8.27 -3.52
CA TRP A 85 -19.07 6.83 -3.18
C TRP A 85 -20.11 6.05 -4.00
N PRO A 86 -19.72 4.97 -4.69
CA PRO A 86 -20.63 4.21 -5.52
C PRO A 86 -21.69 3.47 -4.67
N ALA A 87 -22.97 3.77 -4.95
CA ALA A 87 -24.11 3.15 -4.28
C ALA A 87 -24.09 1.62 -4.42
N GLY A 88 -24.42 0.91 -3.33
CA GLY A 88 -24.43 -0.55 -3.30
C GLY A 88 -23.05 -1.21 -3.23
N GLN A 89 -21.96 -0.44 -3.34
CA GLN A 89 -20.62 -0.89 -2.93
C GLN A 89 -20.28 -0.37 -1.53
N PHE A 90 -20.69 0.86 -1.21
CA PHE A 90 -20.51 1.49 0.09
C PHE A 90 -21.79 2.15 0.56
N ASP A 91 -22.05 2.04 1.86
CA ASP A 91 -23.03 2.87 2.54
C ASP A 91 -22.29 3.88 3.42
N VAL A 92 -22.64 5.16 3.30
CA VAL A 92 -22.13 6.18 4.22
C VAL A 92 -22.79 5.96 5.58
N ALA A 93 -22.00 5.60 6.57
CA ALA A 93 -22.47 5.16 7.88
C ALA A 93 -22.64 6.34 8.84
N GLY A 94 -23.61 7.21 8.53
CA GLY A 94 -23.92 8.39 9.34
C GLY A 94 -22.85 9.49 9.26
N GLY A 95 -23.31 10.74 9.29
CA GLY A 95 -22.47 11.93 9.12
C GLY A 95 -22.57 12.54 7.72
N SER A 96 -22.19 13.82 7.62
CA SER A 96 -22.03 14.50 6.34
C SER A 96 -20.73 14.03 5.69
N THR A 97 -20.70 13.84 4.36
CA THR A 97 -19.47 13.66 3.57
C THR A 97 -18.87 14.99 3.11
N SER A 98 -19.36 16.09 3.68
CA SER A 98 -18.90 17.44 3.41
C SER A 98 -18.72 18.21 4.71
N GLU A 99 -17.69 19.05 4.75
CA GLU A 99 -17.32 19.85 5.91
C GLU A 99 -16.85 21.22 5.44
N SER A 100 -17.07 22.26 6.25
CA SER A 100 -16.62 23.61 5.92
C SER A 100 -15.83 24.22 7.08
N TYR A 101 -14.72 24.86 6.75
CA TYR A 101 -13.87 25.59 7.68
C TYR A 101 -13.83 27.05 7.27
N SER A 102 -14.01 27.96 8.24
CA SER A 102 -13.93 29.40 7.98
C SER A 102 -12.53 29.83 7.58
N LYS A 103 -11.50 29.27 8.22
CA LYS A 103 -10.10 29.62 8.00
C LYS A 103 -9.16 28.45 8.29
N VAL A 104 -8.14 28.28 7.45
CA VAL A 104 -6.99 27.39 7.65
C VAL A 104 -5.73 28.23 7.52
N ALA A 105 -5.06 28.51 8.64
CA ALA A 105 -3.86 29.34 8.68
C ALA A 105 -2.70 28.70 7.88
N SER A 106 -1.76 29.52 7.41
CA SER A 106 -0.52 29.03 6.80
C SER A 106 0.21 28.09 7.76
N GLY A 107 0.73 26.97 7.23
CA GLY A 107 1.42 25.95 8.02
C GLY A 107 0.52 25.13 8.97
N SER A 108 -0.80 25.29 8.91
CA SER A 108 -1.74 24.52 9.75
C SER A 108 -2.41 23.38 9.00
N THR A 109 -2.82 22.35 9.74
CA THR A 109 -3.55 21.18 9.23
C THR A 109 -4.92 21.08 9.91
N VAL A 110 -5.97 20.89 9.12
CA VAL A 110 -7.30 20.49 9.61
C VAL A 110 -7.61 19.06 9.15
N ARG A 111 -8.37 18.33 9.97
CA ARG A 111 -8.71 16.93 9.72
C ARG A 111 -10.23 16.75 9.74
N PHE A 112 -10.76 16.24 8.63
CA PHE A 112 -12.14 15.81 8.49
C PHE A 112 -12.18 14.28 8.44
N GLN A 113 -13.15 13.66 9.12
CA GLN A 113 -13.31 12.21 9.11
C GLN A 113 -14.79 11.81 9.10
N TYR A 114 -15.10 10.73 8.40
CA TYR A 114 -16.43 10.13 8.38
C TYR A 114 -16.32 8.62 8.16
N SER A 115 -17.41 7.90 8.41
CA SER A 115 -17.42 6.42 8.32
C SER A 115 -18.17 5.92 7.08
N VAL A 116 -17.64 4.87 6.47
CA VAL A 116 -18.28 4.14 5.37
C VAL A 116 -18.33 2.65 5.70
N ILE A 117 -19.33 1.95 5.17
CA ILE A 117 -19.50 0.49 5.29
C ILE A 117 -19.37 -0.12 3.89
N PRO A 118 -18.35 -0.94 3.62
CA PRO A 118 -18.25 -1.70 2.38
C PRO A 118 -19.28 -2.84 2.36
N ARG A 119 -20.01 -3.01 1.26
CA ARG A 119 -21.04 -4.03 1.09
C ARG A 119 -20.62 -5.23 0.26
N LYS A 120 -19.62 -5.09 -0.61
CA LYS A 120 -19.14 -6.15 -1.51
C LYS A 120 -17.69 -6.54 -1.23
N ALA A 121 -17.41 -7.85 -1.28
CA ALA A 121 -16.07 -8.43 -1.15
C ALA A 121 -15.98 -9.76 -1.94
N PRO A 122 -14.76 -10.22 -2.32
CA PRO A 122 -13.53 -9.44 -2.36
C PRO A 122 -13.59 -8.41 -3.49
N LEU A 123 -13.12 -7.19 -3.22
CA LEU A 123 -13.14 -6.10 -4.19
C LEU A 123 -11.89 -5.25 -4.05
N PHE A 124 -11.19 -5.04 -5.16
CA PHE A 124 -10.22 -3.95 -5.29
C PHE A 124 -11.02 -2.67 -5.52
N LEU A 125 -10.79 -1.68 -4.67
CA LEU A 125 -11.48 -0.42 -4.74
C LEU A 125 -10.46 0.71 -4.84
N GLU A 126 -10.76 1.67 -5.71
CA GLU A 126 -10.19 3.00 -5.64
C GLU A 126 -11.24 3.94 -5.03
N ALA A 127 -10.92 4.56 -3.90
CA ALA A 127 -11.81 5.56 -3.32
C ALA A 127 -11.80 6.81 -4.23
N PRO A 128 -12.97 7.38 -4.54
CA PRO A 128 -13.05 8.56 -5.39
C PRO A 128 -12.33 9.75 -4.73
N PRO A 129 -11.79 10.71 -5.50
CA PRO A 129 -11.16 11.88 -4.92
C PRO A 129 -12.20 12.78 -4.23
N ALA A 130 -11.78 13.40 -3.13
CA ALA A 130 -12.53 14.49 -2.52
C ALA A 130 -12.13 15.81 -3.18
N THR A 131 -13.10 16.71 -3.36
CA THR A 131 -12.88 18.04 -3.90
C THR A 131 -12.91 19.05 -2.78
N VAL A 132 -11.92 19.93 -2.75
CA VAL A 132 -11.80 21.03 -1.80
C VAL A 132 -11.83 22.35 -2.57
N THR A 133 -12.71 23.26 -2.16
CA THR A 133 -12.77 24.62 -2.70
C THR A 133 -12.40 25.61 -1.61
N TYR A 134 -11.61 26.63 -1.94
CA TYR A 134 -11.13 27.63 -0.98
C TYR A 134 -10.75 28.94 -1.68
N ARG A 135 -10.50 29.99 -0.90
CA ARG A 135 -9.96 31.26 -1.38
C ARG A 135 -8.75 31.66 -0.53
N ALA A 136 -7.76 32.34 -1.10
CA ALA A 136 -6.73 32.99 -0.29
C ALA A 136 -7.33 34.16 0.51
N GLU A 137 -6.76 34.47 1.67
CA GLU A 137 -7.17 35.63 2.48
C GLU A 137 -6.80 36.97 1.82
N SER A 138 -5.84 36.99 0.89
CA SER A 138 -5.48 38.17 0.12
C SER A 138 -6.64 38.65 -0.75
N GLU A 139 -6.90 39.95 -0.73
CA GLU A 139 -8.02 40.57 -1.46
C GLU A 139 -7.90 40.32 -2.98
N GLY A 140 -9.01 39.95 -3.61
CA GLY A 140 -9.10 39.79 -5.06
C GLY A 140 -8.79 38.40 -5.62
N GLN A 141 -8.42 37.42 -4.80
CA GLN A 141 -8.13 36.06 -5.31
C GLN A 141 -9.40 35.26 -5.65
N GLU A 142 -9.35 34.58 -6.80
CA GLU A 142 -10.42 33.68 -7.27
C GLU A 142 -10.55 32.44 -6.38
N LYS A 143 -11.70 31.75 -6.48
CA LYS A 143 -11.89 30.47 -5.80
C LYS A 143 -11.01 29.41 -6.43
N GLN A 144 -10.15 28.81 -5.62
CA GLN A 144 -9.27 27.71 -6.00
C GLN A 144 -9.94 26.37 -5.69
N THR A 145 -9.60 25.36 -6.50
CA THR A 145 -10.05 23.98 -6.32
C THR A 145 -8.84 23.07 -6.20
N ALA A 146 -8.82 22.25 -5.13
CA ALA A 146 -7.86 21.18 -4.94
C ALA A 146 -8.59 19.83 -4.92
N VAL A 147 -7.89 18.78 -5.33
CA VAL A 147 -8.39 17.40 -5.32
C VAL A 147 -7.51 16.53 -4.45
N SER A 148 -8.11 15.58 -3.74
CA SER A 148 -7.37 14.66 -2.89
C SER A 148 -6.70 13.55 -3.67
N SER A 149 -5.75 12.88 -3.01
CA SER A 149 -5.30 11.54 -3.42
C SER A 149 -6.46 10.53 -3.48
N THR A 150 -6.33 9.50 -4.32
CA THR A 150 -7.26 8.37 -4.42
C THR A 150 -6.65 7.13 -3.76
N PRO A 151 -6.97 6.83 -2.49
CA PRO A 151 -6.46 5.63 -1.85
C PRO A 151 -7.11 4.39 -2.46
N SER A 152 -6.30 3.39 -2.82
CA SER A 152 -6.77 2.07 -3.21
C SER A 152 -6.74 1.10 -2.03
N VAL A 153 -7.79 0.31 -1.89
CA VAL A 153 -7.93 -0.66 -0.80
C VAL A 153 -8.59 -1.95 -1.27
N ILE A 154 -8.26 -3.04 -0.58
CA ILE A 154 -8.86 -4.35 -0.81
C ILE A 154 -9.86 -4.61 0.32
N VAL A 155 -11.13 -4.79 -0.04
CA VAL A 155 -12.16 -5.22 0.90
C VAL A 155 -12.09 -6.73 1.07
N LEU A 156 -11.92 -7.18 2.32
CA LEU A 156 -11.88 -8.58 2.69
C LEU A 156 -13.27 -9.09 3.09
N THR A 157 -13.53 -10.36 2.83
CA THR A 157 -14.61 -11.06 3.51
C THR A 157 -14.23 -11.32 4.98
N PRO A 158 -15.20 -11.50 5.89
CA PRO A 158 -14.91 -11.87 7.28
C PRO A 158 -14.04 -13.15 7.37
N LEU A 159 -14.30 -14.13 6.51
CA LEU A 159 -13.51 -15.36 6.45
C LEU A 159 -12.05 -15.10 6.06
N GLN A 160 -11.80 -14.25 5.06
CA GLN A 160 -10.44 -13.86 4.66
C GLN A 160 -9.71 -13.11 5.79
N GLN A 161 -10.42 -12.27 6.55
CA GLN A 161 -9.85 -11.60 7.72
C GLN A 161 -9.41 -12.62 8.77
N TYR A 162 -10.24 -13.63 9.09
CA TYR A 162 -9.86 -14.69 10.03
C TYR A 162 -8.65 -15.47 9.56
N GLN A 163 -8.60 -15.86 8.28
CA GLN A 163 -7.44 -16.56 7.70
C GLN A 163 -6.16 -15.71 7.80
N ARG A 164 -6.24 -14.42 7.46
CA ARG A 164 -5.12 -13.48 7.54
C ARG A 164 -4.65 -13.24 8.97
N ASN A 165 -5.57 -13.14 9.91
CA ASN A 165 -5.23 -13.02 11.34
C ASN A 165 -4.61 -14.32 11.86
N ALA A 166 -5.12 -15.49 11.49
CA ALA A 166 -4.53 -16.77 11.85
C ALA A 166 -3.11 -16.92 11.30
N LEU A 167 -2.87 -16.54 10.04
CA LEU A 167 -1.53 -16.53 9.45
C LEU A 167 -0.60 -15.53 10.16
N ARG A 168 -1.09 -14.36 10.54
CA ARG A 168 -0.31 -13.36 11.30
C ARG A 168 0.08 -13.88 12.69
N VAL A 169 -0.85 -14.55 13.38
CA VAL A 169 -0.53 -15.22 14.66
C VAL A 169 0.49 -16.32 14.45
N GLY A 170 0.32 -17.14 13.41
CA GLY A 170 1.27 -18.17 13.02
C GLY A 170 2.66 -17.62 12.70
N GLU A 171 2.73 -16.47 12.03
CA GLU A 171 3.98 -15.77 11.76
C GLU A 171 4.70 -15.39 13.06
N TYR A 172 3.99 -14.81 14.04
CA TYR A 172 4.58 -14.49 15.34
C TYR A 172 5.04 -15.73 16.08
N LEU A 173 4.24 -16.80 16.10
CA LEU A 173 4.59 -18.06 16.77
C LEU A 173 5.81 -18.75 16.15
N THR A 174 6.03 -18.55 14.85
CA THR A 174 7.13 -19.16 14.10
C THR A 174 8.28 -18.19 13.85
N ALA A 175 8.30 -17.03 14.52
CA ALA A 175 9.29 -15.97 14.36
C ALA A 175 9.53 -15.59 12.88
N GLY A 176 8.47 -15.57 12.07
CA GLY A 176 8.54 -15.21 10.65
C GLY A 176 8.74 -16.38 9.69
N TYR A 177 8.95 -17.61 10.18
CA TYR A 177 9.27 -18.76 9.32
C TYR A 177 8.05 -19.26 8.52
N MET A 178 6.85 -19.19 9.10
CA MET A 178 5.62 -19.64 8.44
C MET A 178 4.61 -18.49 8.28
N ARG A 179 4.56 -17.96 7.06
CA ARG A 179 3.73 -16.82 6.65
C ARG A 179 2.58 -17.22 5.73
N THR A 180 2.65 -18.38 5.08
CA THR A 180 1.65 -18.82 4.09
C THR A 180 0.95 -20.10 4.51
N GLY A 181 -0.31 -20.26 4.07
CA GLY A 181 -1.06 -21.49 4.30
C GLY A 181 -0.36 -22.73 3.72
N GLN A 182 0.39 -22.58 2.62
CA GLN A 182 1.14 -23.68 2.02
C GLN A 182 2.33 -24.12 2.90
N GLN A 183 2.99 -23.20 3.60
CA GLN A 183 4.06 -23.55 4.56
C GLN A 183 3.50 -24.34 5.75
N TRP A 184 2.36 -23.90 6.27
CA TRP A 184 1.62 -24.63 7.30
C TRP A 184 1.20 -26.03 6.83
N LEU A 185 0.72 -26.15 5.58
CA LEU A 185 0.37 -27.44 5.00
C LEU A 185 1.59 -28.36 4.85
N ARG A 186 2.72 -27.85 4.36
CA ARG A 186 3.96 -28.63 4.23
C ARG A 186 4.47 -29.11 5.59
N LEU A 187 4.41 -28.26 6.61
CA LEU A 187 4.76 -28.65 7.98
C LEU A 187 3.84 -29.77 8.48
N ALA A 188 2.53 -29.62 8.30
CA ALA A 188 1.55 -30.61 8.74
C ALA A 188 1.76 -31.97 8.06
N LEU A 189 2.02 -31.97 6.75
CA LEU A 189 2.32 -33.18 6.00
C LEU A 189 3.64 -33.83 6.43
N GLY A 190 4.70 -33.04 6.61
CA GLY A 190 6.01 -33.54 7.04
C GLY A 190 5.96 -34.13 8.45
N THR A 191 5.44 -33.35 9.41
CA THR A 191 5.30 -33.78 10.81
C THR A 191 4.35 -34.96 10.94
N GLY A 192 3.18 -34.92 10.27
CA GLY A 192 2.22 -36.02 10.25
C GLY A 192 2.81 -37.31 9.67
N GLY A 193 3.64 -37.21 8.62
CA GLY A 193 4.38 -38.34 8.06
C GLY A 193 5.35 -38.96 9.08
N VAL A 194 6.17 -38.14 9.73
CA VAL A 194 7.13 -38.60 10.76
C VAL A 194 6.41 -39.23 11.95
N THR A 195 5.36 -38.59 12.49
CA THR A 195 4.60 -39.14 13.62
C THR A 195 3.92 -40.45 13.26
N SER A 196 3.41 -40.58 12.03
CA SER A 196 2.79 -41.83 11.55
C SER A 196 3.82 -42.95 11.46
N LEU A 197 5.03 -42.67 10.98
CA LEU A 197 6.12 -43.65 10.92
C LEU A 197 6.58 -44.07 12.32
N LEU A 198 6.74 -43.13 13.25
CA LEU A 198 7.10 -43.42 14.64
C LEU A 198 6.02 -44.24 15.34
N PHE A 199 4.75 -43.90 15.13
CA PHE A 199 3.61 -44.64 15.67
C PHE A 199 3.53 -46.06 15.10
N ALA A 200 3.73 -46.23 13.80
CA ALA A 200 3.80 -47.56 13.17
C ALA A 200 4.97 -48.38 13.71
N ASN A 201 6.15 -47.78 13.91
CA ASN A 201 7.30 -48.45 14.51
C ASN A 201 7.05 -48.84 15.96
N TRP A 202 6.41 -47.98 16.75
CA TRP A 202 6.02 -48.26 18.13
C TRP A 202 4.97 -49.39 18.21
N LEU A 203 3.97 -49.39 17.34
CA LEU A 203 3.03 -50.51 17.22
C LEU A 203 3.72 -51.81 16.81
N TYR A 204 4.69 -51.73 15.90
CA TYR A 204 5.47 -52.90 15.48
C TYR A 204 6.30 -53.48 16.63
N SER A 205 7.03 -52.65 17.38
CA SER A 205 7.85 -53.11 18.52
C SER A 205 6.99 -53.70 19.63
N THR A 206 5.88 -53.06 20.00
CA THR A 206 4.97 -53.57 21.04
C THR A 206 4.37 -54.93 20.71
N VAL A 207 3.90 -55.14 19.48
CA VAL A 207 3.34 -56.43 19.03
C VAL A 207 4.42 -57.51 18.98
N THR A 208 5.61 -57.19 18.47
CA THR A 208 6.70 -58.18 18.35
C THR A 208 7.26 -58.57 19.72
N GLU A 209 7.38 -57.63 20.65
CA GLU A 209 7.75 -57.91 22.05
C GLU A 209 6.70 -58.75 22.76
N ALA A 210 5.41 -58.45 22.61
CA ALA A 210 4.32 -59.25 23.19
C ALA A 210 4.37 -60.70 22.69
N ARG A 211 4.63 -60.90 21.39
CA ARG A 211 4.81 -62.25 20.81
C ARG A 211 6.03 -62.97 21.38
N LYS A 212 7.15 -62.27 21.56
CA LYS A 212 8.36 -62.85 22.19
C LYS A 212 8.09 -63.27 23.64
N ARG A 213 7.45 -62.41 24.43
CA ARG A 213 7.07 -62.71 25.83
C ARG A 213 6.15 -63.92 25.91
N HIS A 214 5.12 -63.98 25.05
CA HIS A 214 4.19 -65.11 25.03
C HIS A 214 4.88 -66.44 24.66
N LYS A 215 5.84 -66.42 23.72
CA LYS A 215 6.67 -67.60 23.41
C LYS A 215 7.57 -68.00 24.59
N HIS A 216 8.19 -67.02 25.25
CA HIS A 216 9.07 -67.27 26.40
C HIS A 216 8.30 -67.84 27.60
N GLU A 217 7.13 -67.29 27.92
CA GLU A 217 6.25 -67.82 28.97
C GLU A 217 5.81 -69.27 28.70
N LYS A 218 5.49 -69.61 27.45
CA LYS A 218 5.17 -71.00 27.07
C LYS A 218 6.36 -71.94 27.31
N ALA A 219 7.55 -71.56 26.88
CA ALA A 219 8.75 -72.36 27.08
C ALA A 219 9.08 -72.58 28.57
N LEU A 220 8.90 -71.57 29.43
CA LEU A 220 9.09 -71.70 30.88
C LEU A 220 8.07 -72.68 31.50
N LYS A 221 6.81 -72.62 31.07
CA LYS A 221 5.77 -73.55 31.55
C LYS A 221 6.06 -75.00 31.15
N ASP A 222 6.59 -75.22 29.96
CA ASP A 222 6.96 -76.56 29.50
C ASP A 222 8.14 -77.11 30.32
N LEU A 223 9.18 -76.30 30.60
CA LEU A 223 10.31 -76.70 31.45
C LEU A 223 9.93 -77.00 32.90
N MET A 224 8.97 -76.26 33.47
CA MET A 224 8.48 -76.48 34.83
C MET A 224 7.62 -77.74 34.95
N LYS A 225 7.09 -78.27 33.84
CA LYS A 225 6.25 -79.47 33.81
C LYS A 225 7.09 -80.76 33.74
N ASP A 226 8.32 -80.67 33.26
CA ASP A 226 9.25 -81.79 33.08
C ASP A 226 10.16 -82.05 34.30
N GLN A 227 10.08 -81.23 35.36
CA GLN A 227 10.69 -81.49 36.68
C GLN A 227 9.71 -82.20 37.62
#